data_AF-A0A0K8R966-F1
#
_entry.id   AF-A0A0K8R966-F1
#
_cell.length_a   1.000
_cell.length_b   1.000
_cell.length_c   1.000
_cell.angle_alpha   90.00
_cell.angle_beta   90.00
_cell.angle_gamma   90.00
#
_symmetry.space_group_name_H-M   'P 1'
#
loop_
_entity.id
_entity.type
_entity.pdbx_description
1 polymer ?
#
loop_
_entity_poly.entity_id
_entity_poly.type
_entity_poly.pdbx_seq_one_letter_code
_entity_poly.pdbx_strand_id
1 'polypeptide(L)'
;MDIARKHGRENTVARDYVLPDYTVIKRGYVRPLEETTGRPKDNEQMIRLNNERFMVPELLFHPSDIGIDEMGIPEAVQHVVSGLPKDVGPHMLKNVLLTGGNACFPDFGERVYKELRSLCPEVYEVNVTAPDNPITYAWEGGVMAFQDADMTKQVVTKKQYEEHGTAFCLDKFDT
;
A
#
# COMPACT_ATOMS: atom_id res chain seq x y z
N MET A 1 -4.84 18.06 10.54
CA MET A 1 -4.33 18.67 9.29
C MET A 1 -5.00 20.03 9.09
N ASP A 2 -4.30 21.15 9.34
CA ASP A 2 -4.91 22.50 9.33
C ASP A 2 -5.35 22.96 7.94
N ILE A 3 -4.69 22.47 6.88
CA ILE A 3 -5.02 22.79 5.49
C ILE A 3 -6.46 22.38 5.13
N ALA A 4 -6.93 21.23 5.64
CA ALA A 4 -8.28 20.72 5.38
C ALA A 4 -9.38 21.57 6.03
N ARG A 5 -9.04 22.38 7.04
CA ARG A 5 -9.96 23.33 7.70
C ARG A 5 -10.08 24.66 6.95
N LYS A 6 -9.15 24.95 6.02
CA LYS A 6 -9.18 26.18 5.23
C LYS A 6 -10.35 26.18 4.25
N HIS A 7 -10.67 27.36 3.73
CA HIS A 7 -11.72 27.57 2.74
C HIS A 7 -11.17 28.02 1.39
N GLY A 8 -11.94 27.79 0.34
CA GLY A 8 -11.59 28.21 -1.03
C GLY A 8 -10.28 27.58 -1.51
N ARG A 9 -9.46 28.39 -2.20
CA ARG A 9 -8.23 27.94 -2.87
C ARG A 9 -7.09 27.54 -1.92
N GLU A 10 -7.16 27.96 -0.66
CA GLU A 10 -6.14 27.60 0.33
C GLU A 10 -6.28 26.15 0.82
N ASN A 11 -7.46 25.54 0.63
CA ASN A 11 -7.70 24.15 0.95
C ASN A 11 -7.30 23.28 -0.24
N THR A 12 -6.03 22.87 -0.27
CA THR A 12 -5.49 22.00 -1.32
C THR A 12 -5.97 20.55 -1.20
N VAL A 13 -6.58 20.18 -0.07
CA VAL A 13 -7.12 18.84 0.20
C VAL A 13 -8.49 18.68 -0.45
N ALA A 14 -9.37 19.68 -0.40
CA ALA A 14 -10.69 19.56 -1.00
C ALA A 14 -10.64 19.29 -2.51
N ARG A 15 -11.43 18.34 -2.99
CA ARG A 15 -11.62 18.03 -4.43
C ARG A 15 -13.09 17.75 -4.72
N ASP A 16 -13.54 18.22 -5.89
CA ASP A 16 -14.86 17.90 -6.41
C ASP A 16 -14.74 16.72 -7.37
N TYR A 17 -15.44 15.62 -7.10
CA TYR A 17 -15.55 14.47 -8.00
C TYR A 17 -16.89 14.53 -8.74
N VAL A 18 -16.84 14.61 -10.07
CA VAL A 18 -18.03 14.57 -10.93
C VAL A 18 -18.40 13.13 -11.18
N LEU A 19 -19.67 12.79 -10.94
CA LEU A 19 -20.18 11.43 -11.08
C LEU A 19 -20.26 11.05 -12.57
N PRO A 20 -20.12 9.75 -12.90
CA PRO A 20 -20.36 9.28 -14.25
C PRO A 20 -21.81 9.55 -14.67
N ASP A 21 -21.99 10.00 -15.90
CA ASP A 21 -23.31 10.21 -16.50
C ASP A 21 -23.49 9.21 -17.64
N TYR A 22 -24.41 8.27 -17.44
CA TYR A 22 -24.70 7.21 -18.40
C TYR A 22 -25.64 7.64 -19.53
N THR A 23 -26.27 8.81 -19.44
CA THR A 23 -27.10 9.36 -20.54
C THR A 23 -26.22 9.88 -21.67
N VAL A 24 -25.06 10.46 -21.34
CA VAL A 24 -24.04 10.95 -22.29
C VAL A 24 -22.79 10.07 -22.35
N ILE A 25 -22.79 8.92 -21.67
CA ILE A 25 -21.67 7.95 -21.60
C ILE A 25 -20.35 8.65 -21.22
N LYS A 26 -20.39 9.46 -20.15
CA LYS A 26 -19.25 10.18 -19.58
C LYS A 26 -18.76 9.46 -18.33
N ARG A 27 -17.47 9.11 -18.27
CA ARG A 27 -16.85 8.59 -17.04
C ARG A 27 -16.73 9.69 -15.98
N GLY A 28 -16.82 9.30 -14.71
CA GLY A 28 -16.55 10.21 -13.60
C GLY A 28 -15.09 10.66 -13.61
N TYR A 29 -14.83 11.86 -13.07
CA TYR A 29 -13.51 12.46 -13.05
C TYR A 29 -13.35 13.40 -11.85
N VAL A 30 -12.12 13.56 -11.39
CA VAL A 30 -11.76 14.54 -10.35
C VAL A 30 -11.54 15.89 -11.03
N ARG A 31 -12.19 16.95 -10.55
CA ARG A 31 -11.92 18.31 -11.05
C ARG A 31 -10.52 18.79 -10.60
N PRO A 32 -9.80 19.52 -11.46
CA PRO A 32 -8.58 20.22 -11.06
C PRO A 32 -8.81 21.14 -9.86
N LEU A 33 -7.75 21.46 -9.12
CA LEU A 33 -7.84 22.30 -7.92
C LEU A 33 -8.39 23.69 -8.26
N GLU A 34 -8.02 24.22 -9.42
CA GLU A 34 -8.39 25.54 -9.93
C GLU A 34 -9.90 25.66 -10.18
N GLU A 35 -10.52 24.52 -10.51
CA GLU A 35 -11.95 24.40 -10.80
C GLU A 35 -12.78 23.85 -9.62
N THR A 36 -12.11 23.43 -8.54
CA THR A 36 -12.75 22.96 -7.33
C THR A 36 -13.39 24.15 -6.62
N THR A 37 -14.71 24.27 -6.74
CA THR A 37 -15.48 25.40 -6.19
C THR A 37 -16.49 24.94 -5.15
N GLY A 38 -16.72 23.63 -5.02
CA GLY A 38 -17.78 23.06 -4.21
C GLY A 38 -19.17 23.34 -4.78
N ARG A 39 -19.27 23.78 -6.04
CA ARG A 39 -20.55 24.02 -6.73
C ARG A 39 -20.63 23.16 -8.00
N PRO A 40 -21.78 22.52 -8.26
CA PRO A 40 -22.00 21.84 -9.53
C PRO A 40 -21.98 22.86 -10.68
N LYS A 41 -21.50 22.43 -11.84
CA LYS A 41 -21.59 23.17 -13.10
C LYS A 41 -22.61 22.40 -13.94
N ASP A 42 -23.57 23.06 -14.56
CA ASP A 42 -24.63 22.43 -15.37
C ASP A 42 -25.45 21.36 -14.60
N ASN A 43 -26.06 20.43 -15.32
CA ASN A 43 -26.76 19.25 -14.78
C ASN A 43 -25.80 18.17 -14.23
N GLU A 44 -24.54 18.50 -13.93
CA GLU A 44 -23.58 17.54 -13.38
C GLU A 44 -23.90 17.24 -11.91
N GLN A 45 -23.95 15.94 -11.57
CA GLN A 45 -23.93 15.48 -10.18
C GLN A 45 -22.48 15.39 -9.70
N MET A 46 -22.21 15.87 -8.50
CA MET A 46 -20.86 15.84 -7.93
C MET A 46 -20.86 15.57 -6.43
N ILE A 47 -19.76 14.98 -5.94
CA ILE A 47 -19.47 14.79 -4.52
C ILE A 47 -18.19 15.58 -4.20
N ARG A 48 -18.26 16.39 -3.13
CA ARG A 48 -17.08 17.08 -2.60
C ARG A 48 -16.40 16.19 -1.56
N LEU A 49 -15.13 15.90 -1.78
CA LEU A 49 -14.28 15.14 -0.87
C LEU A 49 -13.29 16.09 -0.19
N ASN A 50 -13.09 15.93 1.11
CA ASN A 50 -12.11 16.69 1.89
C ASN A 50 -11.39 15.76 2.87
N ASN A 51 -11.95 15.55 4.06
CA ASN A 51 -11.32 14.78 5.12
C ASN A 51 -11.09 13.32 4.71
N GLU A 52 -12.00 12.77 3.90
CA GLU A 52 -11.97 11.40 3.41
C GLU A 52 -10.67 11.08 2.64
N ARG A 53 -10.06 12.09 2.00
CA ARG A 53 -8.86 11.90 1.18
C ARG A 53 -7.61 11.54 1.98
N PHE A 54 -7.57 11.86 3.27
CA PHE A 54 -6.47 11.45 4.16
C PHE A 54 -6.95 10.49 5.24
N MET A 55 -8.20 10.60 5.71
CA MET A 55 -8.75 9.69 6.72
C MET A 55 -8.81 8.23 6.25
N VAL A 56 -9.15 7.98 4.98
CA VAL A 56 -9.25 6.61 4.46
C VAL A 56 -7.90 5.88 4.47
N PRO A 57 -6.80 6.42 3.90
CA PRO A 57 -5.50 5.77 3.98
C PRO A 57 -4.88 5.79 5.39
N GLU A 58 -5.27 6.74 6.27
CA GLU A 58 -4.80 6.79 7.66
C GLU A 58 -5.19 5.53 8.46
N LEU A 59 -6.27 4.84 8.07
CA LEU A 59 -6.69 3.57 8.69
C LEU A 59 -5.65 2.45 8.58
N LEU A 60 -4.70 2.55 7.65
CA LEU A 60 -3.57 1.61 7.54
C LEU A 60 -2.53 1.83 8.66
N PHE A 61 -2.53 3.00 9.28
CA PHE A 61 -1.62 3.39 10.36
C PHE A 61 -2.34 3.40 11.72
N HIS A 62 -3.60 3.83 11.74
CA HIS A 62 -4.42 3.95 12.95
C HIS A 62 -5.82 3.33 12.75
N PRO A 63 -5.92 1.99 12.62
CA PRO A 63 -7.20 1.30 12.44
C PRO A 63 -8.16 1.48 13.65
N SER A 64 -7.61 1.74 14.84
CA SER A 64 -8.38 2.00 16.06
C SER A 64 -9.30 3.21 15.98
N ASP A 65 -9.05 4.16 15.08
CA ASP A 65 -9.87 5.37 14.89
C ASP A 65 -11.32 5.05 14.48
N ILE A 66 -11.56 3.85 13.92
CA ILE A 66 -12.89 3.35 13.58
C ILE A 66 -13.30 2.13 14.42
N GLY A 67 -12.58 1.87 15.52
CA GLY A 67 -12.86 0.77 16.43
C GLY A 67 -12.39 -0.61 15.94
N ILE A 68 -11.47 -0.66 14.97
CA ILE A 68 -10.79 -1.91 14.61
C ILE A 68 -9.57 -2.07 15.52
N ASP A 69 -9.58 -3.10 16.36
CA ASP A 69 -8.51 -3.41 17.33
C ASP A 69 -7.39 -4.23 16.66
N GLU A 70 -6.68 -3.60 15.73
CA GLU A 70 -5.55 -4.17 14.99
C GLU A 70 -4.35 -3.23 15.06
N MET A 71 -3.15 -3.75 14.80
CA MET A 71 -1.94 -2.93 14.70
C MET A 71 -1.90 -2.13 13.40
N GLY A 72 -1.38 -0.90 13.46
CA GLY A 72 -0.96 -0.18 12.26
C GLY A 72 0.22 -0.87 11.56
N ILE A 73 0.45 -0.56 10.28
CA ILE A 73 1.56 -1.17 9.51
C ILE A 73 2.91 -1.04 10.24
N PRO A 74 3.34 0.15 10.74
CA PRO A 74 4.65 0.28 11.39
C PRO A 74 4.75 -0.52 12.71
N GLU A 75 3.66 -0.56 13.47
CA GLU A 75 3.58 -1.33 14.71
C GLU A 75 3.67 -2.83 14.44
N ALA A 76 2.95 -3.31 13.42
CA ALA A 76 2.98 -4.71 13.01
C ALA A 76 4.39 -5.12 12.54
N VAL A 77 5.08 -4.27 11.76
CA VAL A 77 6.47 -4.52 11.35
C VAL A 77 7.38 -4.63 12.58
N GLN A 78 7.31 -3.67 13.51
CA GLN A 78 8.15 -3.71 14.71
C GLN A 78 7.81 -4.91 15.61
N HIS A 79 6.54 -5.31 15.69
CA HIS A 79 6.09 -6.48 16.42
C HIS A 79 6.74 -7.76 15.87
N VAL A 80 6.69 -7.96 14.54
CA VAL A 80 7.33 -9.10 13.88
C VAL A 80 8.84 -9.07 14.09
N VAL A 81 9.50 -7.92 13.88
CA VAL A 81 10.95 -7.77 14.06
C VAL A 81 11.38 -8.08 15.49
N SER A 82 10.56 -7.72 16.48
CA SER A 82 10.85 -8.00 17.90
C SER A 82 10.77 -9.49 18.25
N GLY A 83 10.04 -10.28 17.46
CA GLY A 83 9.97 -11.74 17.58
C GLY A 83 11.11 -12.49 16.89
N LEU A 84 11.90 -11.81 16.05
CA LEU A 84 13.03 -12.42 15.35
C LEU A 84 14.26 -12.55 16.27
N PRO A 85 15.22 -13.44 15.92
CA PRO A 85 16.54 -13.46 16.54
C PRO A 85 17.19 -12.06 16.51
N LYS A 86 17.86 -11.70 17.61
CA LYS A 86 18.37 -10.32 17.86
C LYS A 86 19.34 -9.83 16.79
N ASP A 87 20.07 -10.75 16.18
CA ASP A 87 21.03 -10.52 15.11
C ASP A 87 20.36 -10.29 13.74
N VAL A 88 19.16 -10.84 13.52
CA VAL A 88 18.43 -10.72 12.24
C VAL A 88 17.63 -9.43 12.14
N GLY A 89 17.02 -8.97 13.25
CA GLY A 89 16.14 -7.80 13.28
C GLY A 89 16.72 -6.53 12.62
N PRO A 90 17.96 -6.11 12.95
CA PRO A 90 18.58 -4.95 12.32
C PRO A 90 18.75 -5.08 10.80
N HIS A 91 19.02 -6.29 10.30
CA HIS A 91 19.13 -6.54 8.87
C HIS A 91 17.79 -6.42 8.16
N MET A 92 16.70 -6.83 8.79
CA MET A 92 15.35 -6.69 8.24
C MET A 92 14.91 -5.23 8.19
N LEU A 93 15.15 -4.46 9.25
CA LEU A 93 14.80 -3.03 9.32
C LEU A 93 15.55 -2.18 8.29
N LYS A 94 16.77 -2.58 7.93
CA LYS A 94 17.56 -1.93 6.87
C LYS A 94 17.02 -2.20 5.46
N ASN A 95 16.18 -3.22 5.28
CA ASN A 95 15.73 -3.69 3.97
C ASN A 95 14.21 -3.84 3.91
N VAL A 96 13.47 -2.78 4.25
CA VAL A 96 12.01 -2.79 4.13
C VAL A 96 11.61 -2.37 2.72
N LEU A 97 10.95 -3.26 2.00
CA LEU A 97 10.43 -3.02 0.66
C LEU A 97 8.90 -2.88 0.69
N LEU A 98 8.38 -1.79 0.15
CA LEU A 98 6.95 -1.56 -0.04
C LEU A 98 6.52 -1.97 -1.44
N THR A 99 5.51 -2.82 -1.53
CA THR A 99 4.94 -3.31 -2.79
C THR A 99 3.41 -3.41 -2.70
N GLY A 100 2.74 -3.53 -3.83
CA GLY A 100 1.28 -3.55 -3.95
C GLY A 100 0.65 -2.17 -4.17
N GLY A 101 -0.66 -2.15 -4.45
CA GLY A 101 -1.37 -0.93 -4.86
C GLY A 101 -1.44 0.17 -3.81
N ASN A 102 -1.50 -0.17 -2.52
CA ASN A 102 -1.54 0.83 -1.44
C ASN A 102 -0.21 1.60 -1.30
N ALA A 103 0.91 1.04 -1.76
CA ALA A 103 2.19 1.75 -1.79
C ALA A 103 2.19 2.94 -2.77
N CYS A 104 1.22 3.01 -3.68
CA CYS A 104 1.05 4.14 -4.61
C CYS A 104 0.41 5.39 -3.98
N PHE A 105 -0.02 5.34 -2.71
CA PHE A 105 -0.47 6.56 -2.06
C PHE A 105 0.68 7.57 -1.98
N PRO A 106 0.44 8.86 -2.29
CA PRO A 106 1.46 9.89 -2.16
C PRO A 106 2.03 9.92 -0.74
N ASP A 107 3.35 10.06 -0.63
CA ASP A 107 4.08 10.14 0.64
C ASP A 107 3.94 8.91 1.56
N PHE A 108 3.39 7.80 1.07
CA PHE A 108 3.17 6.59 1.86
C PHE A 108 4.48 6.01 2.40
N GLY A 109 5.50 5.91 1.55
CA GLY A 109 6.81 5.41 1.96
C GLY A 109 7.48 6.28 3.01
N GLU A 110 7.41 7.61 2.87
CA GLU A 110 7.93 8.55 3.86
C GLU A 110 7.18 8.44 5.20
N ARG A 111 5.85 8.27 5.15
CA ARG A 111 5.03 8.06 6.34
C ARG A 111 5.41 6.77 7.07
N VAL A 112 5.52 5.64 6.35
CA VAL A 112 5.95 4.36 6.92
C VAL A 112 7.34 4.47 7.53
N TYR A 113 8.30 5.07 6.81
CA TYR A 113 9.65 5.31 7.32
C TYR A 113 9.65 6.08 8.63
N LYS A 114 8.93 7.21 8.68
CA LYS A 114 8.92 8.10 9.84
C LYS A 114 8.38 7.41 11.09
N GLU A 115 7.27 6.70 10.97
CA GLU A 115 6.67 6.00 12.10
C GLU A 115 7.48 4.78 12.51
N LEU A 116 7.91 3.96 11.55
CA LEU A 116 8.73 2.80 11.86
C LEU A 116 10.03 3.22 12.54
N ARG A 117 10.69 4.26 12.04
CA ARG A 117 11.94 4.78 12.63
C ARG A 117 11.75 5.24 14.07
N SER A 118 10.59 5.79 14.42
CA SER A 118 10.29 6.21 15.80
C SER A 118 10.07 5.04 16.77
N LEU A 119 9.71 3.87 16.25
CA LEU A 119 9.53 2.64 17.03
C LEU A 119 10.85 1.87 17.22
N CYS A 120 11.84 2.11 16.37
CA CYS A 120 13.12 1.41 16.41
C CYS A 120 14.19 2.11 17.28
N PRO A 121 15.07 1.33 17.95
CA PRO A 121 16.25 1.87 18.64
C PRO A 121 17.12 2.75 17.73
N GLU A 122 17.77 3.77 18.31
CA GLU A 122 18.55 4.73 17.53
C GLU A 122 19.71 4.09 16.75
N VAL A 123 20.29 3.02 17.30
CA VAL A 123 21.45 2.32 16.75
C VAL A 123 21.13 1.54 15.47
N TYR A 124 19.84 1.25 15.23
CA TYR A 124 19.41 0.48 14.07
C TYR A 124 19.19 1.40 12.87
N GLU A 125 19.81 1.04 11.75
CA GLU A 125 19.57 1.67 10.47
C GLU A 125 18.24 1.17 9.92
N VAL A 126 17.27 2.09 9.76
CA VAL A 126 15.98 1.80 9.13
C VAL A 126 16.01 2.36 7.72
N ASN A 127 15.59 1.57 6.74
CA ASN A 127 15.46 2.02 5.37
C ASN A 127 14.24 1.38 4.72
N VAL A 128 13.43 2.23 4.09
CA VAL A 128 12.16 1.87 3.45
C VAL A 128 12.25 2.30 2.00
N THR A 129 12.13 1.34 1.09
CA THR A 129 12.19 1.56 -0.36
C THR A 129 10.90 1.12 -1.01
N ALA A 130 10.55 1.74 -2.13
CA ALA A 130 9.46 1.32 -2.99
C ALA A 130 9.98 1.29 -4.43
N PRO A 131 9.61 0.28 -5.24
CA PRO A 131 9.93 0.27 -6.66
C PRO A 131 9.11 1.31 -7.42
N ASP A 132 9.54 1.68 -8.63
CA ASP A 132 8.82 2.64 -9.47
C ASP A 132 7.39 2.19 -9.79
N ASN A 133 7.19 0.88 -9.96
CA ASN A 133 5.87 0.28 -10.15
C ASN A 133 5.60 -0.84 -9.13
N PRO A 134 5.08 -0.51 -7.94
CA PRO A 134 4.80 -1.49 -6.91
C PRO A 134 3.60 -2.41 -7.24
N ILE A 135 2.78 -2.06 -8.24
CA ILE A 135 1.60 -2.86 -8.62
C ILE A 135 2.01 -4.16 -9.31
N THR A 136 2.97 -4.09 -10.24
CA THR A 136 3.44 -5.25 -11.03
C THR A 136 4.70 -5.90 -10.48
N TYR A 137 5.28 -5.35 -9.41
CA TYR A 137 6.58 -5.80 -8.90
C TYR A 137 6.64 -7.28 -8.53
N ALA A 138 5.56 -7.83 -7.97
CA ALA A 138 5.48 -9.27 -7.68
C ALA A 138 5.51 -10.14 -8.95
N TRP A 139 4.86 -9.67 -10.02
CA TRP A 139 4.88 -10.36 -11.32
C TRP A 139 6.25 -10.26 -11.99
N GLU A 140 6.87 -9.07 -11.95
CA GLU A 140 8.22 -8.85 -12.47
C GLU A 140 9.25 -9.74 -11.75
N GLY A 141 9.15 -9.84 -10.42
CA GLY A 141 9.94 -10.75 -9.61
C GLY A 141 9.75 -12.22 -10.02
N GLY A 142 8.52 -12.63 -10.31
CA GLY A 142 8.24 -13.96 -10.86
C GLY A 142 8.89 -14.21 -12.21
N VAL A 143 8.79 -13.26 -13.15
CA VAL A 143 9.45 -13.37 -14.46
C VAL A 143 10.96 -13.47 -14.30
N MET A 144 11.57 -12.64 -13.45
CA MET A 144 13.00 -12.67 -13.17
C MET A 144 13.43 -13.98 -12.51
N ALA A 145 12.65 -14.50 -11.57
CA ALA A 145 12.91 -15.76 -10.89
C ALA A 145 12.97 -16.94 -11.88
N PHE A 146 12.10 -16.98 -12.89
CA PHE A 146 12.11 -18.04 -13.93
C PHE A 146 13.19 -17.88 -15.00
N GLN A 147 13.95 -16.78 -15.01
CA GLN A 147 15.15 -16.67 -15.85
C GLN A 147 16.34 -17.43 -15.25
N ASP A 148 16.31 -17.72 -13.95
CA ASP A 148 17.31 -18.52 -13.28
C ASP A 148 17.12 -20.02 -13.60
N ALA A 149 18.20 -20.68 -14.04
CA ALA A 149 18.18 -22.10 -14.34
C ALA A 149 17.83 -22.96 -13.12
N ASP A 150 18.17 -22.51 -11.91
CA ASP A 150 17.87 -23.22 -10.66
C ASP A 150 16.38 -23.21 -10.30
N MET A 151 15.61 -22.26 -10.84
CA MET A 151 14.15 -22.23 -10.64
C MET A 151 13.47 -23.47 -11.21
N THR A 152 14.05 -24.10 -12.22
CA THR A 152 13.54 -25.37 -12.79
C THR A 152 13.62 -26.55 -11.81
N LYS A 153 14.46 -26.46 -10.77
CA LYS A 153 14.49 -27.45 -9.67
C LYS A 153 13.35 -27.24 -8.68
N GLN A 154 12.82 -26.02 -8.61
CA GLN A 154 11.76 -25.59 -7.70
C GLN A 154 10.36 -25.69 -8.34
N VAL A 155 10.14 -26.64 -9.25
CA VAL A 155 8.82 -26.90 -9.85
C VAL A 155 8.24 -28.24 -9.41
N VAL A 156 6.92 -28.35 -9.36
CA VAL A 156 6.21 -29.63 -9.22
C VAL A 156 5.63 -30.01 -10.58
N THR A 157 6.06 -31.15 -11.11
CA THR A 157 5.55 -31.66 -12.38
C THR A 157 4.18 -32.32 -12.20
N LYS A 158 3.41 -32.41 -13.29
CA LYS A 158 2.12 -33.13 -13.30
C LYS A 158 2.25 -34.56 -12.77
N LYS A 159 3.30 -35.28 -13.17
CA LYS A 159 3.55 -36.67 -12.71
C LYS A 159 3.75 -36.74 -11.20
N GLN A 160 4.57 -35.85 -10.63
CA GLN A 160 4.82 -35.79 -9.18
C GLN A 160 3.53 -35.53 -8.40
N TYR A 161 2.69 -34.62 -8.91
CA TYR A 161 1.39 -34.32 -8.31
C TYR A 161 0.41 -35.50 -8.41
N GLU A 162 0.34 -36.19 -9.55
CA GLU A 162 -0.53 -37.36 -9.72
C GLU A 162 -0.13 -38.52 -8.80
N GLU A 163 1.16 -38.66 -8.50
CA GLU A 163 1.69 -39.72 -7.62
C GLU A 163 1.52 -39.42 -6.13
N HIS A 164 1.76 -38.17 -5.69
CA HIS A 164 1.88 -37.81 -4.27
C HIS A 164 0.77 -36.84 -3.79
N GLY A 165 -0.03 -36.33 -4.71
CA GLY A 165 -1.14 -35.42 -4.42
C GLY A 165 -0.70 -34.06 -3.87
N THR A 166 -1.62 -33.40 -3.18
CA THR A 166 -1.45 -32.03 -2.65
C THR A 166 -0.39 -31.92 -1.55
N ALA A 167 -0.19 -32.97 -0.75
CA ALA A 167 0.78 -32.98 0.34
C ALA A 167 2.21 -32.72 -0.16
N PHE A 168 2.55 -33.19 -1.37
CA PHE A 168 3.86 -32.96 -1.96
C PHE A 168 4.09 -31.50 -2.36
N CYS A 169 3.04 -30.78 -2.78
CA CYS A 169 3.15 -29.34 -3.05
C CYS A 169 3.39 -28.56 -1.76
N LEU A 170 2.70 -28.92 -0.68
CA LEU A 170 2.87 -28.27 0.62
C LEU A 170 4.29 -28.51 1.14
N ASP A 171 4.76 -29.77 1.16
CA ASP A 171 6.11 -30.11 1.60
C ASP A 171 7.20 -29.37 0.80
N LYS A 172 6.98 -29.16 -0.50
CA LYS A 172 7.96 -28.50 -1.36
C LYS A 172 7.98 -26.97 -1.23
N PHE A 173 6.86 -26.32 -0.91
CA PHE A 173 6.72 -24.86 -0.98
C PHE A 173 6.40 -24.18 0.36
N ASP A 174 6.03 -24.91 1.40
CA ASP A 174 5.68 -24.38 2.72
C ASP A 174 6.91 -24.47 3.64
N THR A 175 7.89 -23.58 3.40
CA THR A 175 9.11 -23.43 4.23
C THR A 175 9.30 -22.00 4.70
#